data_AF-A0A0F4J4Y8-F1
#
_entry.id   AF-A0A0F4J4Y8-F1
#
_cell.length_a   1.000
_cell.length_b   1.000
_cell.length_c   1.000
_cell.angle_alpha   90.00
_cell.angle_beta   90.00
_cell.angle_gamma   90.00
#
_symmetry.space_group_name_H-M   'P 1'
#
loop_
_entity.id
_entity.type
_entity.pdbx_description
1 polymer ?
#
loop_
_entity_poly.entity_id
_entity_poly.type
_entity_poly.pdbx_seq_one_letter_code
_entity_poly.pdbx_strand_id
1 'polypeptide(L)' 'MTAVTETVYKVTGMTCGHCEGAVTAELTVVSAAPLAEADVRAAVDEAGYELAGQV' A
#
# COMPACT_ATOMS: atom_id res chain seq x y z
N MET A 1 17.83 -17.42 -10.10
CA MET A 1 16.39 -17.33 -9.83
C MET A 1 16.23 -16.31 -8.72
N THR A 2 15.82 -15.09 -9.05
CA THR A 2 15.59 -14.05 -8.05
C THR A 2 14.24 -14.35 -7.40
N ALA A 3 14.23 -14.64 -6.10
CA ALA A 3 12.98 -14.84 -5.38
C ALA A 3 12.24 -13.50 -5.33
N VAL A 4 11.01 -13.48 -5.83
CA VAL A 4 10.13 -12.32 -5.72
C VAL A 4 9.16 -12.61 -4.60
N THR A 5 8.99 -11.65 -3.70
CA THR A 5 8.02 -11.68 -2.61
C THR A 5 6.85 -10.79 -3.00
N GLU A 6 5.65 -11.36 -2.93
CA GLU A 6 4.40 -10.63 -3.09
C GLU A 6 3.77 -10.42 -1.72
N THR A 7 3.33 -9.20 -1.43
CA THR A 7 2.66 -8.88 -0.16
C THR A 7 1.48 -7.98 -0.45
N VAL A 8 0.32 -8.36 0.08
CA VAL A 8 -0.94 -7.64 -0.12
C VAL A 8 -1.16 -6.71 1.07
N TYR A 9 -1.44 -5.45 0.76
CA TYR A 9 -1.72 -4.42 1.74
C TYR A 9 -3.09 -3.81 1.48
N LYS A 10 -3.81 -3.52 2.56
CA LYS A 10 -5.00 -2.68 2.49
C LYS A 10 -4.58 -1.23 2.51
N VAL A 11 -5.21 -0.44 1.66
CA VAL A 11 -5.07 1.01 1.66
C VAL A 11 -6.42 1.68 1.72
N THR A 12 -6.42 2.86 2.32
CA THR A 12 -7.58 3.73 2.38
C THR A 12 -7.27 5.07 1.72
N GLY A 13 -8.30 5.67 1.13
CA GLY A 13 -8.22 7.04 0.62
C GLY A 13 -8.08 7.11 -0.90
N MET A 14 -9.13 7.58 -1.57
CA MET A 14 -9.04 8.23 -2.88
C MET A 14 -9.38 9.72 -2.67
N THR A 15 -8.37 10.46 -2.22
CA THR A 15 -8.02 11.87 -2.54
C THR A 15 -9.09 12.94 -2.80
N CYS A 16 -10.24 12.90 -2.14
CA CYS A 16 -10.93 14.16 -1.84
C CYS A 16 -11.67 14.03 -0.51
N GLY A 17 -11.49 15.01 0.39
CA GLY A 17 -12.03 15.03 1.77
C GLY A 17 -13.56 14.94 1.91
N HIS A 18 -14.27 14.62 0.83
CA HIS A 18 -15.68 14.25 0.82
C HIS A 18 -15.91 12.72 0.69
N CYS A 19 -14.87 11.94 0.40
CA CYS A 19 -14.93 10.49 0.15
C CYS A 19 -13.99 9.68 1.07
N GLU A 20 -13.25 10.35 1.97
CA GLU A 20 -12.14 9.78 2.75
C GLU A 20 -12.50 8.52 3.56
N GLY A 21 -13.77 8.37 3.96
CA GLY A 21 -14.25 7.18 4.67
C GLY A 21 -14.85 6.06 3.81
N ALA A 22 -15.06 6.27 2.51
CA ALA A 22 -15.87 5.37 1.68
C ALA A 22 -15.05 4.44 0.76
N VAL A 23 -13.77 4.73 0.56
CA VAL A 23 -12.94 3.99 -0.41
C VAL A 23 -11.85 3.20 0.32
N THR A 24 -12.08 1.89 0.43
CA THR A 24 -11.06 0.89 0.78
C THR A 24 -10.61 0.17 -0.50
N ALA A 25 -9.31 0.10 -0.74
CA ALA A 25 -8.72 -0.64 -1.86
C ALA A 25 -7.63 -1.60 -1.37
N GLU A 26 -7.28 -2.58 -2.20
CA GLU A 26 -6.19 -3.52 -1.95
C GLU A 26 -5.05 -3.22 -2.93
N LEU A 27 -3.82 -3.16 -2.43
CA LEU A 27 -2.60 -3.02 -3.22
C LEU A 27 -1.76 -4.27 -3.09
N THR A 28 -1.23 -4.74 -4.21
CA THR A 28 -0.22 -5.80 -4.24
C THR A 28 1.14 -5.18 -4.43
N VAL A 29 2.02 -5.39 -3.44
CA VAL A 29 3.42 -4.98 -3.51
C VAL A 29 4.24 -6.19 -3.94
N VAL A 30 4.98 -6.03 -5.03
CA VAL A 30 5.84 -7.07 -5.60
C VAL A 30 7.27 -6.59 -5.53
N SER A 31 8.13 -7.31 -4.80
CA SER A 31 9.52 -6.93 -4.62
C SER A 31 10.46 -8.12 -4.79
N ALA A 32 11.61 -7.87 -5.39
CA ALA A 32 12.70 -8.85 -5.49
C ALA A 32 13.51 -9.00 -4.20
N ALA A 33 13.22 -8.20 -3.17
CA ALA A 33 13.89 -8.19 -1.88
C ALA A 33 12.92 -7.85 -0.73
N PRO A 34 13.22 -8.20 0.52
CA PRO A 34 12.44 -7.75 1.67
C PRO A 34 12.41 -6.22 1.72
N LEU A 35 11.21 -5.64 1.72
CA LEU A 35 11.01 -4.20 1.92
C LEU A 35 10.69 -3.93 3.39
N ALA A 36 11.16 -2.81 3.92
CA ALA A 36 10.67 -2.34 5.22
C ALA A 36 9.26 -1.75 5.04
N GLU A 37 8.39 -1.97 6.03
CA GLU A 37 7.02 -1.41 6.02
C GLU A 37 7.03 0.13 5.89
N ALA A 38 8.07 0.79 6.42
CA ALA A 38 8.27 2.23 6.27
C ALA A 38 8.47 2.67 4.81
N ASP A 39 9.17 1.87 3.99
CA ASP A 39 9.39 2.16 2.57
C ASP A 39 8.09 1.98 1.78
N VAL A 40 7.32 0.94 2.11
CA VAL A 40 6.00 0.68 1.52
C VAL A 40 5.04 1.82 1.86
N ARG A 41 4.97 2.22 3.14
CA ARG A 41 4.12 3.32 3.58
C ARG A 41 4.47 4.63 2.89
N ALA A 42 5.75 4.98 2.80
CA ALA A 42 6.17 6.18 2.09
C ALA A 42 5.75 6.15 0.60
N ALA A 43 5.92 5.01 -0.08
CA ALA A 43 5.47 4.86 -1.47
C ALA A 43 3.94 4.98 -1.62
N VAL A 44 3.18 4.49 -0.64
CA VAL A 44 1.72 4.57 -0.58
C VAL A 44 1.26 6.01 -0.32
N ASP A 45 1.90 6.72 0.61
CA ASP A 45 1.62 8.12 0.95
C ASP A 45 1.90 9.05 -0.25
N GLU A 46 3.02 8.85 -0.96
CA GLU A 46 3.35 9.57 -2.20
C GLU A 46 2.35 9.29 -3.32
N ALA A 47 1.76 8.09 -3.35
CA ALA A 47 0.68 7.74 -4.27
C ALA A 47 -0.69 8.33 -3.86
N GLY A 48 -0.78 8.99 -2.70
CA GLY A 48 -2.02 9.61 -2.20
C GLY A 48 -2.97 8.63 -1.49
N TYR A 49 -2.43 7.50 -1.02
CA TYR A 49 -3.14 6.48 -0.26
C TYR A 49 -2.55 6.43 1.16
N GLU A 50 -3.29 5.88 2.12
CA GLU A 50 -2.76 5.58 3.46
C GLU A 50 -2.74 4.08 3.70
N LEU A 51 -1.63 3.58 4.26
CA LEU A 51 -1.44 2.17 4.56
C LEU A 51 -2.28 1.76 5.78
N ALA A 52 -3.28 0.90 5.56
CA ALA A 52 -4.17 0.41 6.63
C ALA A 52 -3.67 -0.88 7.31
N GLY A 53 -2.67 -1.54 6.71
CA GLY A 53 -2.03 -2.74 7.24
C GLY A 53 -1.90 -3.87 6.21
N GLN A 54 -1.11 -4.88 6.55
CA GLN A 54 -0.98 -6.12 5.78
C GLN A 54 -2.19 -7.03 6.01
N VAL A 55 -2.64 -7.72 4.95
CA VAL A 55 -3.76 -8.68 5.01
C VAL A 55 -3.27 -10.11 5.18
#